data_AF-A0A964ATS8-F1
#
_entry.id   AF-A0A964ATS8-F1
#
_cell.length_a   1.000
_cell.length_b   1.000
_cell.length_c   1.000
_cell.angle_alpha   90.00
_cell.angle_beta   90.00
_cell.angle_gamma   90.00
#
_symmetry.space_group_name_H-M   'P 1'
#
loop_
_entity.id
_entity.type
_entity.pdbx_description
1 polymer ?
#
loop_
_entity_poly.entity_id
_entity_poly.type
_entity_poly.pdbx_seq_one_letter_code
_entity_poly.pdbx_strand_id
1 'polypeptide(L)'
;MRPALPLILLIPLVACGSLGSADCPQADAFTGADASCDGDHLDIESDGLPEYAYDDVSGMGLTAQDHAWSIPLAPALLDTPRELPLVGEIGVTVEGLPISPPNDGPAWGYGDPLAEGRLDACGGHTGMAGDYHVHAPGACADTTPGAVIGYALDGHPIVTPWVCGDDDCVTKHKVASSWQQTTPAERNPWYAWSFVEGSGDLDRCNGMTLDDGTYAYVATDGFPYGPGCFVAEPALEPLGAH
;
A
#
# COMPACT_ATOMS: atom_id res chain seq x y z
N MET A 1 -62.23 -12.93 -44.27
CA MET A 1 -61.60 -12.02 -43.30
C MET A 1 -61.08 -12.87 -42.15
N ARG A 2 -59.77 -13.08 -42.06
CA ARG A 2 -59.12 -13.81 -40.95
C ARG A 2 -58.38 -12.76 -40.10
N PRO A 3 -58.47 -12.77 -38.76
CA PRO A 3 -57.73 -11.81 -37.96
C PRO A 3 -56.25 -12.22 -37.95
N ALA A 4 -55.36 -11.23 -38.11
CA ALA A 4 -53.93 -11.40 -37.94
C ALA A 4 -53.61 -11.53 -36.44
N LEU A 5 -52.88 -12.58 -36.07
CA LEU A 5 -52.25 -12.71 -34.75
C LEU A 5 -51.10 -11.69 -34.63
N PRO A 6 -50.88 -11.06 -33.45
CA PRO A 6 -49.74 -10.18 -33.28
C PRO A 6 -48.46 -11.01 -33.16
N LEU A 7 -47.43 -10.59 -33.89
CA LEU A 7 -46.08 -11.12 -33.80
C LEU A 7 -45.49 -10.66 -32.46
N ILE A 8 -45.47 -11.55 -31.46
CA ILE A 8 -44.76 -11.32 -30.20
C ILE A 8 -43.26 -11.43 -30.50
N LEU A 9 -42.59 -10.28 -30.52
CA LEU A 9 -41.14 -10.19 -30.57
C LEU A 9 -40.59 -10.74 -29.25
N LEU A 10 -40.15 -12.00 -29.26
CA LEU A 10 -39.32 -12.56 -28.19
C LEU A 10 -37.97 -11.84 -28.23
N ILE A 11 -37.84 -10.79 -27.43
CA ILE A 11 -36.53 -10.25 -27.05
C ILE A 11 -35.84 -11.39 -26.30
N PRO A 12 -34.66 -11.87 -26.74
CA PRO A 12 -33.93 -12.84 -25.95
C PRO A 12 -33.61 -12.15 -24.63
N LEU A 13 -34.21 -12.66 -23.55
CA LEU A 13 -33.78 -12.37 -22.19
C LEU A 13 -32.33 -12.85 -22.15
N VAL A 14 -31.39 -11.92 -22.28
CA VAL A 14 -29.99 -12.17 -21.95
C VAL A 14 -30.05 -12.61 -20.51
N ALA A 15 -29.85 -13.91 -20.29
CA ALA A 15 -29.65 -14.44 -18.97
C ALA A 15 -28.52 -13.59 -18.36
N CYS A 16 -28.83 -12.93 -17.25
CA CYS A 16 -27.82 -12.38 -16.37
C CYS A 16 -26.92 -13.57 -16.01
N GLY A 17 -25.80 -13.69 -16.72
CA GLY A 17 -24.75 -14.61 -16.32
C GLY A 17 -24.41 -14.25 -14.90
N SER A 18 -24.44 -15.24 -14.02
CA SER A 18 -23.83 -15.13 -12.71
C SER A 18 -22.45 -14.50 -12.89
N LEU A 19 -22.28 -13.26 -12.43
CA LEU A 19 -20.97 -12.67 -12.21
C LEU A 19 -20.30 -13.56 -11.16
N GLY A 20 -19.57 -14.56 -11.64
CA GLY A 20 -18.69 -15.35 -10.83
C GLY A 20 -17.57 -14.41 -10.39
N SER A 21 -17.44 -14.27 -9.08
CA SER A 21 -16.29 -13.76 -8.33
C SER A 21 -15.03 -14.59 -8.62
N ALA A 22 -14.47 -14.53 -9.84
CA ALA A 22 -13.42 -15.48 -10.24
C ALA A 22 -12.04 -14.89 -10.52
N ASP A 23 -11.90 -13.60 -10.83
CA ASP A 23 -10.58 -13.00 -11.03
C ASP A 23 -10.43 -11.76 -10.15
N CYS A 24 -9.75 -11.91 -9.02
CA CYS A 24 -9.33 -10.82 -8.14
C CYS A 24 -7.80 -10.91 -7.96
N PRO A 25 -7.01 -10.55 -9.00
CA PRO A 25 -5.56 -10.68 -8.95
C PRO A 25 -4.92 -9.95 -7.76
N GLN A 26 -5.57 -8.88 -7.27
CA GLN A 26 -5.15 -8.15 -6.09
C GLN A 26 -5.25 -8.98 -4.81
N ALA A 27 -6.33 -9.76 -4.62
CA ALA A 27 -6.45 -10.66 -3.47
C ALA A 27 -5.47 -11.83 -3.58
N ASP A 28 -5.18 -12.31 -4.80
CA ASP A 28 -4.20 -13.39 -5.03
C ASP A 28 -2.77 -13.00 -4.61
N ALA A 29 -2.49 -11.70 -4.43
CA ALA A 29 -1.20 -11.22 -3.93
C ALA A 29 -1.02 -11.45 -2.42
N PHE A 30 -2.10 -11.55 -1.64
CA PHE A 30 -2.02 -11.66 -0.19
C PHE A 30 -1.63 -13.07 0.26
N THR A 31 -0.69 -13.14 1.19
CA THR A 31 -0.13 -14.39 1.72
C THR A 31 -0.34 -14.55 3.23
N GLY A 32 -0.47 -13.44 3.97
CA GLY A 32 -0.67 -13.42 5.43
C GLY A 32 -2.01 -12.80 5.87
N ALA A 33 -2.96 -12.62 4.95
CA ALA A 33 -4.28 -12.09 5.23
C ALA A 33 -5.36 -12.82 4.42
N ASP A 34 -6.58 -12.81 4.93
CA ASP A 34 -7.76 -13.22 4.17
C ASP A 34 -8.18 -12.05 3.28
N ALA A 35 -8.08 -12.20 1.96
CA ALA A 35 -8.41 -11.15 1.00
C ALA A 35 -9.46 -11.63 -0.02
N SER A 36 -10.35 -10.74 -0.41
CA SER A 36 -11.35 -11.00 -1.46
C SER A 36 -11.78 -9.72 -2.17
N CYS A 37 -12.36 -9.84 -3.36
CA CYS A 37 -12.98 -8.72 -4.06
C CYS A 37 -14.50 -8.84 -4.01
N ASP A 38 -15.21 -7.74 -3.72
CA ASP A 38 -16.67 -7.65 -3.83
C ASP A 38 -17.17 -7.07 -5.17
N GLY A 39 -16.22 -6.68 -6.04
CA GLY A 39 -16.44 -6.09 -7.36
C GLY A 39 -16.02 -4.63 -7.45
N ASP A 40 -16.19 -3.87 -6.36
CA ASP A 40 -15.77 -2.46 -6.27
C ASP A 40 -14.58 -2.28 -5.31
N HIS A 41 -14.44 -3.18 -4.33
CA HIS A 41 -13.41 -3.12 -3.29
C HIS A 41 -12.63 -4.43 -3.18
N LEU A 42 -11.38 -4.29 -2.74
CA LEU A 42 -10.54 -5.31 -2.16
C LEU A 42 -10.75 -5.27 -0.65
N ASP A 43 -11.42 -6.29 -0.12
CA ASP A 43 -11.66 -6.48 1.30
C ASP A 43 -10.60 -7.40 1.89
N ILE A 44 -9.98 -6.97 2.99
CA ILE A 44 -8.83 -7.64 3.62
C ILE A 44 -9.08 -7.74 5.12
N GLU A 45 -8.94 -8.93 5.69
CA GLU A 45 -8.98 -9.20 7.13
C GLU A 45 -7.64 -9.82 7.57
N SER A 46 -7.05 -9.33 8.65
CA SER A 46 -5.78 -9.85 9.19
C SER A 46 -5.70 -9.71 10.70
N ASP A 47 -4.95 -10.62 11.34
CA ASP A 47 -4.62 -10.54 12.76
C ASP A 47 -3.43 -9.62 13.07
N GLY A 48 -2.78 -9.06 12.04
CA GLY A 48 -1.67 -8.12 12.15
C GLY A 48 -0.40 -8.74 12.73
N LEU A 49 -0.27 -10.08 12.74
CA LEU A 49 0.90 -10.76 13.25
C LEU A 49 1.93 -11.05 12.15
N PRO A 50 3.20 -10.66 12.30
CA PRO A 50 4.24 -11.06 11.36
C PRO A 50 4.44 -12.58 11.38
N GLU A 51 4.46 -13.20 10.20
CA GLU A 51 4.77 -14.64 10.04
C GLU A 51 6.28 -14.94 10.15
N TYR A 52 7.11 -13.89 10.14
CA TYR A 52 8.55 -13.97 10.34
C TYR A 52 8.95 -13.73 11.80
N ALA A 53 10.24 -13.95 12.10
CA ALA A 53 10.77 -13.69 13.44
C ALA A 53 10.69 -12.19 13.77
N TYR A 54 9.96 -11.86 14.83
CA TYR A 54 9.80 -10.52 15.37
C TYR A 54 10.80 -10.26 16.51
N ASP A 55 11.43 -9.09 16.48
CA ASP A 55 12.23 -8.55 17.58
C ASP A 55 11.47 -7.42 18.29
N ASP A 56 11.27 -7.55 19.61
CA ASP A 56 10.58 -6.53 20.41
C ASP A 56 11.47 -5.32 20.71
N VAL A 57 11.70 -4.50 19.68
CA VAL A 57 12.53 -3.28 19.76
C VAL A 57 11.86 -2.20 20.61
N SER A 58 10.52 -2.15 20.64
CA SER A 58 9.75 -1.14 21.39
C SER A 58 9.57 -1.50 22.87
N GLY A 59 9.65 -2.79 23.22
CA GLY A 59 9.35 -3.33 24.55
C GLY A 59 7.85 -3.34 24.88
N MET A 60 6.98 -3.13 23.89
CA MET A 60 5.52 -3.11 24.06
C MET A 60 4.90 -4.51 23.91
N GLY A 61 5.69 -5.48 23.44
CA GLY A 61 5.20 -6.81 23.10
C GLY A 61 4.34 -6.81 21.84
N LEU A 62 3.93 -8.02 21.44
CA LEU A 62 3.15 -8.29 20.24
C LEU A 62 1.83 -8.96 20.62
N THR A 63 0.72 -8.40 20.14
CA THR A 63 -0.63 -8.93 20.35
C THR A 63 -1.40 -8.92 19.04
N ALA A 64 -2.13 -10.00 18.77
CA ALA A 64 -3.04 -10.06 17.63
C ALA A 64 -4.09 -8.95 17.73
N GLN A 65 -4.39 -8.33 16.59
CA GLN A 65 -5.43 -7.32 16.43
C GLN A 65 -6.53 -7.87 15.51
N ASP A 66 -7.62 -7.15 15.35
CA ASP A 66 -8.66 -7.47 14.37
C ASP A 66 -8.68 -6.36 13.31
N HIS A 67 -7.81 -6.46 12.29
CA HIS A 67 -7.77 -5.49 11.20
C HIS A 67 -8.76 -5.86 10.09
N ALA A 68 -9.40 -4.84 9.53
CA ALA A 68 -10.27 -4.97 8.37
C ALA A 68 -10.13 -3.74 7.48
N TRP A 69 -9.79 -3.94 6.21
CA TRP A 69 -9.70 -2.88 5.21
C TRP A 69 -10.64 -3.15 4.05
N SER A 70 -11.16 -2.07 3.44
CA SER A 70 -11.93 -2.12 2.21
C SER A 70 -11.39 -1.05 1.27
N ILE A 71 -10.55 -1.47 0.33
CA ILE A 71 -9.74 -0.60 -0.52
C ILE A 71 -10.38 -0.55 -1.93
N PRO A 72 -10.55 0.62 -2.56
CA PRO A 72 -11.18 0.70 -3.87
C PRO A 72 -10.34 0.00 -4.96
N LEU A 73 -10.96 -0.86 -5.76
CA LEU A 73 -10.32 -1.50 -6.92
C LEU A 73 -10.15 -0.53 -8.10
N ALA A 74 -10.89 0.57 -8.09
CA ALA A 74 -10.80 1.65 -9.07
C ALA A 74 -10.48 2.99 -8.36
N PRO A 75 -9.18 3.33 -8.18
CA PRO A 75 -8.76 4.55 -7.51
C PRO A 75 -9.37 5.82 -8.12
N ALA A 76 -10.01 6.64 -7.29
CA ALA A 76 -10.57 7.93 -7.68
C ALA A 76 -9.50 9.02 -7.60
N LEU A 77 -8.81 9.28 -8.72
CA LEU A 77 -7.69 10.22 -8.79
C LEU A 77 -8.07 11.64 -8.34
N LEU A 78 -7.14 12.27 -7.63
CA LEU A 78 -7.23 13.64 -7.13
C LEU A 78 -6.52 14.62 -8.07
N ASP A 79 -7.10 15.81 -8.26
CA ASP A 79 -6.43 16.93 -8.95
C ASP A 79 -5.19 17.43 -8.18
N THR A 80 -5.18 17.24 -6.86
CA THR A 80 -4.07 17.59 -5.97
C THR A 80 -3.86 16.44 -5.00
N PRO A 81 -2.69 15.79 -4.98
CA PRO A 81 -2.43 14.70 -4.06
C PRO A 81 -2.67 15.10 -2.61
N ARG A 82 -3.30 14.20 -1.85
CA ARG A 82 -3.63 14.37 -0.45
C ARG A 82 -2.42 13.99 0.41
N GLU A 83 -2.10 14.84 1.39
CA GLU A 83 -1.05 14.54 2.37
C GLU A 83 -1.43 13.30 3.20
N LEU A 84 -0.44 12.49 3.54
CA LEU A 84 -0.63 11.35 4.44
C LEU A 84 -1.02 11.84 5.84
N PRO A 85 -1.80 11.04 6.59
CA PRO A 85 -1.92 11.26 8.02
C PRO A 85 -0.53 11.17 8.68
N LEU A 86 -0.30 11.96 9.74
CA LEU A 86 0.94 11.86 10.51
C LEU A 86 1.01 10.61 11.39
N VAL A 87 -0.13 9.98 11.67
CA VAL A 87 -0.25 8.76 12.49
C VAL A 87 -1.43 7.96 11.96
N GLY A 88 -1.33 6.64 12.02
CA GLY A 88 -2.35 5.73 11.54
C GLY A 88 -1.83 4.91 10.38
N GLU A 89 -2.77 4.28 9.68
CA GLU A 89 -2.46 3.39 8.58
C GLU A 89 -2.52 4.17 7.26
N ILE A 90 -1.67 3.80 6.32
CA ILE A 90 -1.64 4.35 4.96
C ILE A 90 -1.76 3.24 3.90
N GLY A 91 -1.74 1.99 4.34
CA GLY A 91 -1.86 0.81 3.51
C GLY A 91 -1.69 -0.46 4.34
N VAL A 92 -1.64 -1.57 3.62
CA VAL A 92 -1.48 -2.91 4.18
C VAL A 92 -0.51 -3.70 3.30
N THR A 93 0.41 -4.46 3.91
CA THR A 93 1.31 -5.34 3.16
C THR A 93 0.57 -6.58 2.68
N VAL A 94 1.14 -7.30 1.71
CA VAL A 94 0.56 -8.58 1.26
C VAL A 94 0.62 -9.67 2.34
N GLU A 95 1.48 -9.51 3.34
CA GLU A 95 1.52 -10.32 4.56
C GLU A 95 0.47 -9.91 5.60
N GLY A 96 -0.41 -8.95 5.30
CA GLY A 96 -1.48 -8.53 6.22
C GLY A 96 -1.05 -7.54 7.29
N LEU A 97 0.12 -6.91 7.16
CA LEU A 97 0.63 -6.00 8.19
C LEU A 97 0.24 -4.55 7.88
N PRO A 98 -0.21 -3.76 8.87
CA PRO A 98 -0.44 -2.33 8.69
C PRO A 98 0.83 -1.61 8.24
N ILE A 99 0.68 -0.69 7.28
CA ILE A 99 1.73 0.22 6.83
C ILE A 99 1.46 1.58 7.44
N SER A 100 2.42 2.11 8.20
CA SER A 100 2.38 3.46 8.79
C SER A 100 3.15 4.47 7.95
N PRO A 101 2.89 5.79 8.11
CA PRO A 101 3.69 6.84 7.48
C PRO A 101 5.16 6.77 7.94
N PRO A 102 6.11 7.40 7.23
CA PRO A 102 7.55 7.36 7.56
C PRO A 102 7.93 7.98 8.92
N ASN A 103 7.01 8.61 9.64
CA ASN A 103 7.23 9.15 10.97
C ASN A 103 6.43 8.38 12.02
N ASP A 104 6.93 8.38 13.25
CA ASP A 104 6.21 7.82 14.40
C ASP A 104 5.23 8.85 15.01
N GLY A 105 4.47 8.47 16.02
CA GLY A 105 3.51 9.31 16.71
C GLY A 105 4.10 10.45 17.56
N PRO A 106 3.22 11.27 18.15
CA PRO A 106 3.60 12.45 18.92
C PRO A 106 4.44 12.14 20.15
N ALA A 107 4.32 10.94 20.74
CA ALA A 107 5.14 10.50 21.87
C ALA A 107 6.64 10.52 21.56
N TRP A 108 6.99 10.33 20.28
CA TRP A 108 8.37 10.36 19.78
C TRP A 108 8.70 11.66 19.04
N GLY A 109 7.79 12.63 19.05
CA GLY A 109 7.94 13.94 18.42
C GLY A 109 7.81 13.91 16.90
N TYR A 110 7.06 12.95 16.35
CA TYR A 110 6.97 12.72 14.90
C TYR A 110 8.32 12.43 14.24
N GLY A 111 9.24 11.80 14.97
CA GLY A 111 10.55 11.42 14.46
C GLY A 111 10.50 10.23 13.52
N ASP A 112 11.51 10.12 12.66
CA ASP A 112 11.73 8.97 11.77
C ASP A 112 12.22 7.74 12.57
N PRO A 113 11.43 6.67 12.70
CA PRO A 113 11.80 5.50 13.49
C PRO A 113 12.93 4.69 12.84
N LEU A 114 13.07 4.72 11.50
CA LEU A 114 14.18 4.06 10.80
C LEU A 114 15.50 4.77 11.11
N ALA A 115 15.53 6.10 10.92
CA ALA A 115 16.73 6.90 11.18
C ALA A 115 17.15 6.90 12.65
N GLU A 116 16.20 6.72 13.57
CA GLU A 116 16.44 6.65 15.01
C GLU A 116 16.73 5.22 15.52
N GLY A 117 16.73 4.21 14.65
CA GLY A 117 17.04 2.83 15.01
C GLY A 117 15.99 2.17 15.91
N ARG A 118 14.72 2.49 15.69
CA ARG A 118 13.56 2.01 16.48
C ARG A 118 12.73 0.96 15.75
N LEU A 119 13.15 0.55 14.56
CA LEU A 119 12.55 -0.54 13.78
C LEU A 119 13.34 -1.84 13.98
N ASP A 120 12.66 -2.97 13.86
CA ASP A 120 13.28 -4.28 13.74
C ASP A 120 13.92 -4.49 12.35
N ALA A 121 14.51 -5.66 12.12
CA ALA A 121 15.17 -5.98 10.86
C ALA A 121 14.21 -6.03 9.66
N CYS A 122 12.90 -6.20 9.90
CA CYS A 122 11.87 -6.25 8.87
C CYS A 122 11.27 -4.87 8.56
N GLY A 123 11.67 -3.82 9.31
CA GLY A 123 11.27 -2.44 9.04
C GLY A 123 10.00 -2.01 9.77
N GLY A 124 9.60 -2.75 10.80
CA GLY A 124 8.46 -2.43 11.64
C GLY A 124 8.78 -2.44 13.13
N HIS A 125 7.79 -2.10 13.94
CA HIS A 125 7.82 -2.26 15.39
C HIS A 125 6.39 -2.36 15.93
N THR A 126 6.26 -2.59 17.23
CA THR A 126 4.94 -2.55 17.88
C THR A 126 4.64 -1.19 18.48
N GLY A 127 3.38 -0.79 18.34
CA GLY A 127 2.77 0.35 19.00
C GLY A 127 2.43 0.07 20.47
N MET A 128 1.85 1.05 21.14
CA MET A 128 1.53 0.96 22.58
C MET A 128 0.45 -0.10 22.88
N ALA A 129 -0.37 -0.48 21.90
CA ALA A 129 -1.38 -1.53 22.03
C ALA A 129 -0.84 -2.93 21.72
N GLY A 130 0.45 -3.03 21.37
CA GLY A 130 1.07 -4.28 20.90
C GLY A 130 0.75 -4.60 19.44
N ASP A 131 0.16 -3.66 18.71
CA ASP A 131 -0.08 -3.70 17.26
C ASP A 131 1.24 -3.58 16.51
N TYR A 132 1.56 -4.53 15.63
CA TYR A 132 2.75 -4.43 14.77
C TYR A 132 2.43 -3.64 13.51
N HIS A 133 3.31 -2.72 13.12
CA HIS A 133 3.17 -1.96 11.87
C HIS A 133 4.54 -1.70 11.26
N VAL A 134 4.59 -1.62 9.92
CA VAL A 134 5.81 -1.35 9.16
C VAL A 134 5.88 0.12 8.75
N HIS A 135 7.07 0.72 8.84
CA HIS A 135 7.34 2.09 8.40
C HIS A 135 8.18 2.16 7.14
N ALA A 136 8.98 1.12 6.88
CA ALA A 136 9.93 1.07 5.78
C ALA A 136 10.14 -0.38 5.32
N PRO A 137 10.57 -0.63 4.08
CA PRO A 137 10.96 -1.97 3.65
C PRO A 137 12.21 -2.41 4.42
N GLY A 138 12.13 -3.55 5.10
CA GLY A 138 13.29 -4.18 5.75
C GLY A 138 13.78 -5.43 5.02
N ALA A 139 14.54 -6.26 5.71
CA ALA A 139 15.13 -7.50 5.18
C ALA A 139 14.11 -8.57 4.80
N CYS A 140 12.85 -8.38 5.21
CA CYS A 140 11.77 -9.35 5.08
C CYS A 140 10.84 -9.04 3.90
N ALA A 141 10.99 -7.86 3.28
CA ALA A 141 10.24 -7.49 2.09
C ALA A 141 10.69 -8.25 0.84
N ASP A 142 9.77 -8.55 -0.08
CA ASP A 142 10.11 -9.10 -1.38
C ASP A 142 11.01 -8.13 -2.17
N THR A 143 11.98 -8.69 -2.88
CA THR A 143 12.93 -7.97 -3.74
C THR A 143 12.82 -8.35 -5.21
N THR A 144 11.82 -9.18 -5.54
CA THR A 144 11.48 -9.55 -6.91
C THR A 144 11.08 -8.30 -7.69
N PRO A 145 11.69 -8.04 -8.86
CA PRO A 145 11.37 -6.84 -9.64
C PRO A 145 9.89 -6.75 -9.97
N GLY A 146 9.29 -5.59 -9.66
CA GLY A 146 7.88 -5.30 -9.93
C GLY A 146 6.87 -6.05 -9.05
N ALA A 147 7.30 -6.85 -8.07
CA ALA A 147 6.37 -7.55 -7.19
C ALA A 147 5.56 -6.55 -6.35
N VAL A 148 4.27 -6.84 -6.19
CA VAL A 148 3.39 -6.12 -5.26
C VAL A 148 3.67 -6.63 -3.85
N ILE A 149 3.97 -5.70 -2.95
CA ILE A 149 4.27 -5.97 -1.53
C ILE A 149 3.25 -5.36 -0.59
N GLY A 150 2.29 -4.62 -1.13
CA GLY A 150 1.16 -4.09 -0.38
C GLY A 150 0.24 -3.25 -1.25
N TYR A 151 -0.81 -2.71 -0.64
CA TYR A 151 -1.73 -1.76 -1.25
C TYR A 151 -1.88 -0.55 -0.35
N ALA A 152 -1.79 0.64 -0.94
CA ALA A 152 -2.13 1.88 -0.26
C ALA A 152 -3.66 1.98 -0.11
N LEU A 153 -4.12 2.72 0.88
CA LEU A 153 -5.57 2.86 1.14
C LEU A 153 -6.33 3.55 0.00
N ASP A 154 -5.63 4.24 -0.90
CA ASP A 154 -6.25 4.84 -2.09
C ASP A 154 -6.41 3.87 -3.28
N GLY A 155 -6.02 2.60 -3.10
CA GLY A 155 -6.22 1.52 -4.06
C GLY A 155 -5.05 1.25 -4.99
N HIS A 156 -3.99 2.07 -4.95
CA HIS A 156 -2.80 1.78 -5.75
C HIS A 156 -1.89 0.74 -5.08
N PRO A 157 -1.27 -0.15 -5.86
CA PRO A 157 -0.29 -1.09 -5.35
C PRO A 157 0.97 -0.35 -4.84
N ILE A 158 1.60 -0.95 -3.84
CA ILE A 158 2.95 -0.64 -3.38
C ILE A 158 3.85 -1.77 -3.87
N VAL A 159 4.87 -1.43 -4.66
CA VAL A 159 5.76 -2.40 -5.30
C VAL A 159 7.19 -2.31 -4.77
N THR A 160 7.98 -3.36 -5.03
CA THR A 160 9.41 -3.36 -4.72
C THR A 160 10.13 -2.24 -5.49
N PRO A 161 11.29 -1.77 -4.99
CA PRO A 161 12.07 -0.76 -5.69
C PRO A 161 12.87 -1.32 -6.86
N TRP A 162 12.73 -2.61 -7.18
CA TRP A 162 13.45 -3.22 -8.28
C TRP A 162 12.56 -3.26 -9.52
N VAL A 163 13.07 -2.79 -10.65
CA VAL A 163 12.41 -2.86 -11.96
C VAL A 163 13.31 -3.57 -12.97
N CYS A 164 12.70 -4.15 -13.99
CA CYS A 164 13.42 -4.77 -15.10
C CYS A 164 14.05 -3.68 -15.98
N GLY A 165 15.31 -3.87 -16.36
CA GLY A 165 16.02 -2.97 -17.27
C GLY A 165 15.95 -3.37 -18.74
N ASP A 166 15.40 -4.54 -19.02
CA ASP A 166 15.16 -5.09 -20.34
C ASP A 166 13.91 -6.00 -20.32
N ASP A 167 13.38 -6.30 -21.51
CA ASP A 167 12.15 -7.09 -21.70
C ASP A 167 12.24 -8.50 -21.07
N ASP A 168 13.45 -9.05 -20.95
CA ASP A 168 13.71 -10.38 -20.39
C ASP A 168 14.05 -10.32 -18.88
N CYS A 169 14.03 -9.13 -18.28
CA CYS A 169 14.41 -8.84 -16.89
C CYS A 169 15.79 -9.40 -16.48
N VAL A 170 16.73 -9.47 -17.43
CA VAL A 170 18.11 -9.92 -17.19
C VAL A 170 18.88 -8.87 -16.41
N THR A 171 18.73 -7.61 -16.81
CA THR A 171 19.20 -6.45 -16.07
C THR A 171 18.10 -5.96 -15.13
N LYS A 172 18.51 -5.56 -13.92
CA LYS A 172 17.63 -5.04 -12.88
C LYS A 172 18.16 -3.69 -12.43
N HIS A 173 17.26 -2.74 -12.25
CA HIS A 173 17.57 -1.42 -11.73
C HIS A 173 16.79 -1.20 -10.45
N LYS A 174 17.44 -0.59 -9.46
CA LYS A 174 16.75 -0.14 -8.26
C LYS A 174 16.35 1.32 -8.47
N VAL A 175 15.06 1.61 -8.45
CA VAL A 175 14.56 2.98 -8.61
C VAL A 175 14.84 3.81 -7.37
N ALA A 176 15.11 5.10 -7.57
CA ALA A 176 15.47 6.04 -6.53
C ALA A 176 14.35 7.05 -6.25
N SER A 177 14.10 7.31 -4.97
CA SER A 177 13.26 8.42 -4.53
C SER A 177 13.83 9.77 -5.00
N SER A 178 12.94 10.70 -5.36
CA SER A 178 13.29 12.08 -5.68
C SER A 178 13.32 13.01 -4.47
N TRP A 179 13.23 12.46 -3.25
CA TRP A 179 13.36 13.23 -2.02
C TRP A 179 14.82 13.30 -1.59
N GLN A 180 15.27 14.50 -1.23
CA GLN A 180 16.62 14.75 -0.72
C GLN A 180 16.57 15.33 0.68
N GLN A 181 17.48 14.88 1.55
CA GLN A 181 17.58 15.39 2.90
C GLN A 181 18.20 16.80 2.85
N THR A 182 17.43 17.81 3.22
CA THR A 182 17.84 19.22 3.18
C THR A 182 18.13 19.77 4.56
N THR A 183 17.54 19.18 5.61
CA THR A 183 17.72 19.60 7.01
C THR A 183 18.05 18.39 7.90
N PRO A 184 19.30 17.86 7.88
CA PRO A 184 19.64 16.61 8.59
C PRO A 184 19.51 16.65 10.12
N ALA A 185 19.43 17.85 10.72
CA ALA A 185 19.23 18.02 12.15
C ALA A 185 17.76 17.99 12.57
N GLU A 186 16.83 18.06 11.61
CA GLU A 186 15.40 17.98 11.87
C GLU A 186 15.01 16.51 12.09
N ARG A 187 14.21 16.26 13.13
CA ARG A 187 13.80 14.91 13.50
C ARG A 187 12.57 14.46 12.72
N ASN A 188 11.65 15.39 12.45
CA ASN A 188 10.47 15.07 11.65
C ASN A 188 10.88 14.91 10.18
N PRO A 189 10.72 13.73 9.57
CA PRO A 189 11.24 13.49 8.24
C PRO A 189 10.55 14.34 7.17
N TRP A 190 9.29 14.74 7.37
CA TRP A 190 8.57 15.66 6.46
C TRP A 190 9.17 17.07 6.43
N TYR A 191 9.95 17.45 7.46
CA TYR A 191 10.67 18.73 7.51
C TYR A 191 12.17 18.57 7.26
N ALA A 192 12.71 17.36 7.45
CA ALA A 192 14.10 17.04 7.16
C ALA A 192 14.39 16.85 5.66
N TRP A 193 13.37 16.43 4.90
CA TRP A 193 13.47 16.11 3.47
C TRP A 193 12.68 17.08 2.60
N SER A 194 13.09 17.21 1.34
CA SER A 194 12.38 18.00 0.34
C SER A 194 12.36 17.27 -1.00
N PHE A 195 11.21 17.28 -1.65
CA PHE A 195 11.08 16.77 -3.01
C PHE A 195 11.87 17.65 -3.98
N VAL A 196 12.72 17.03 -4.79
CA VAL A 196 13.49 17.68 -5.84
C VAL A 196 13.23 16.94 -7.16
N GLU A 197 12.41 17.55 -8.00
CA GLU A 197 12.01 16.98 -9.29
C GLU A 197 13.23 16.60 -10.14
N GLY A 198 13.21 15.38 -10.69
CA GLY A 198 14.27 14.84 -11.54
C GLY A 198 15.56 14.47 -10.81
N SER A 199 15.57 14.46 -9.48
CA SER A 199 16.74 13.98 -8.72
C SER A 199 16.77 12.47 -8.51
N GLY A 200 15.62 11.82 -8.62
CA GLY A 200 15.46 10.37 -8.70
C GLY A 200 14.50 10.01 -9.83
N ASP A 201 13.96 8.80 -9.78
CA ASP A 201 13.06 8.23 -10.79
C ASP A 201 11.59 8.48 -10.45
N LEU A 202 11.28 8.71 -9.17
CA LEU A 202 9.93 8.73 -8.64
C LEU A 202 9.36 10.14 -8.53
N ASP A 203 8.02 10.24 -8.56
CA ASP A 203 7.31 11.49 -8.38
C ASP A 203 7.29 11.97 -6.92
N ARG A 204 6.53 13.05 -6.65
CA ARG A 204 6.45 13.63 -5.29
C ARG A 204 5.76 12.71 -4.27
N CYS A 205 4.88 11.82 -4.72
CA CYS A 205 4.23 10.84 -3.86
C CYS A 205 5.02 9.54 -3.78
N ASN A 206 6.26 9.54 -4.29
CA ASN A 206 7.15 8.38 -4.31
C ASN A 206 6.57 7.21 -5.10
N GLY A 207 5.87 7.52 -6.19
CA GLY A 207 5.35 6.54 -7.14
C GLY A 207 5.80 6.80 -8.57
N MET A 208 5.42 5.88 -9.44
CA MET A 208 5.64 5.95 -10.88
C MET A 208 4.58 5.15 -11.63
N THR A 209 4.43 5.40 -12.93
CA THR A 209 3.64 4.54 -13.83
C THR A 209 4.52 3.39 -14.32
N LEU A 210 4.05 2.17 -14.12
CA LEU A 210 4.67 0.93 -14.59
C LEU A 210 4.41 0.71 -16.09
N ASP A 211 5.10 -0.26 -16.69
CA ASP A 211 5.04 -0.53 -18.14
C ASP A 211 3.64 -0.94 -18.64
N ASP A 212 2.82 -1.51 -17.75
CA ASP A 212 1.43 -1.87 -18.04
C ASP A 212 0.45 -0.68 -17.95
N GLY A 213 0.95 0.50 -17.57
CA GLY A 213 0.17 1.73 -17.38
C GLY A 213 -0.39 1.92 -15.97
N THR A 214 -0.18 0.97 -15.07
CA THR A 214 -0.61 1.06 -13.67
C THR A 214 0.26 2.07 -12.91
N TYR A 215 -0.35 2.99 -12.16
CA TYR A 215 0.40 3.79 -11.19
C TYR A 215 0.65 2.97 -9.93
N ALA A 216 1.88 2.97 -9.43
CA ALA A 216 2.26 2.28 -8.22
C ALA A 216 3.14 3.17 -7.33
N TYR A 217 2.95 3.06 -6.02
CA TYR A 217 3.92 3.53 -5.05
C TYR A 217 5.10 2.58 -5.00
N VAL A 218 6.28 3.09 -4.68
CA VAL A 218 7.49 2.26 -4.65
C VAL A 218 8.11 2.29 -3.27
N ALA A 219 8.34 1.11 -2.67
CA ALA A 219 8.98 1.01 -1.37
C ALA A 219 10.50 1.17 -1.49
N THR A 220 10.98 2.40 -1.30
CA THR A 220 12.39 2.76 -1.49
C THR A 220 13.22 2.61 -0.21
N ASP A 221 14.55 2.47 -0.36
CA ASP A 221 15.48 2.51 0.80
C ASP A 221 15.59 3.92 1.41
N GLY A 222 15.29 4.94 0.61
CA GLY A 222 15.28 6.34 1.02
C GLY A 222 13.87 6.82 1.35
N PHE A 223 13.79 7.92 2.10
CA PHE A 223 12.53 8.59 2.42
C PHE A 223 11.72 8.87 1.13
N PRO A 224 10.38 8.69 1.15
CA PRO A 224 9.50 8.35 2.28
C PRO A 224 9.29 6.84 2.53
N TYR A 225 10.14 5.97 1.98
CA TYR A 225 10.12 4.51 2.15
C TYR A 225 8.92 3.76 1.57
N GLY A 226 7.86 4.46 1.20
CA GLY A 226 6.64 3.94 0.58
C GLY A 226 5.85 5.10 -0.03
N PRO A 227 4.51 5.15 0.09
CA PRO A 227 3.75 6.33 -0.33
C PRO A 227 4.24 7.62 0.37
N GLY A 228 4.34 8.72 -0.39
CA GLY A 228 4.61 10.07 0.11
C GLY A 228 3.37 10.97 0.18
N CYS A 229 2.32 10.59 -0.53
CA CYS A 229 0.98 11.18 -0.52
C CYS A 229 0.01 10.21 -1.19
N PHE A 230 -1.29 10.40 -0.97
CA PHE A 230 -2.34 9.72 -1.75
C PHE A 230 -2.59 10.45 -3.07
N VAL A 231 -2.55 9.73 -4.20
CA VAL A 231 -2.87 10.29 -5.52
C VAL A 231 -4.34 10.10 -5.88
N ALA A 232 -5.03 9.20 -5.18
CA ALA A 232 -6.48 9.02 -5.21
C ALA A 232 -7.10 9.27 -3.84
N GLU A 233 -8.44 9.29 -3.78
CA GLU A 233 -9.15 9.36 -2.51
C GLU A 233 -8.90 8.06 -1.70
N PRO A 234 -8.29 8.15 -0.51
CA PRO A 234 -8.08 6.98 0.34
C PRO A 234 -9.41 6.44 0.86
N ALA A 235 -9.47 5.12 1.03
CA ALA A 235 -10.46 4.49 1.87
C ALA A 235 -10.46 5.17 3.23
N LEU A 236 -11.66 5.38 3.78
CA LEU A 236 -11.76 5.89 5.14
C LEU A 236 -11.18 4.82 6.06
N GLU A 237 -10.22 5.20 6.91
CA GLU A 237 -9.78 4.36 8.03
C GLU A 237 -11.01 3.77 8.72
N PRO A 238 -11.05 2.46 9.01
CA PRO A 238 -12.12 1.88 9.80
C PRO A 238 -12.25 2.69 11.10
N LEU A 239 -13.44 3.18 11.39
CA LEU A 239 -13.75 3.81 12.67
C LEU A 239 -13.71 2.74 13.77
N GLY A 240 -12.53 2.27 14.18
CA GLY A 240 -12.43 1.32 15.28
C GLY A 240 -11.20 0.42 15.29
N ALA A 241 -10.02 0.99 15.51
CA ALA A 241 -8.96 0.32 16.26
C ALA A 241 -8.33 1.38 17.20
N HIS A 242 -8.71 1.32 18.47
CA HIS A 242 -8.20 2.14 19.58
C HIS A 242 -7.91 1.25 20.77
#